data_AF-A0AAU8K9G9-F1
#
_entry.id   AF-A0AAU8K9G9-F1
#
_cell.length_a   1.000
_cell.length_b   1.000
_cell.length_c   1.000
_cell.angle_alpha   90.00
_cell.angle_beta   90.00
_cell.angle_gamma   90.00
#
_symmetry.space_group_name_H-M   'P 1'
#
loop_
_entity.id
_entity.type
_entity.pdbx_description
1 polymer ?
#
loop_
_entity_poly.entity_id
_entity_poly.type
_entity_poly.pdbx_seq_one_letter_code
_entity_poly.pdbx_strand_id
1 'polypeptide(L)' 'MDRLLTVAEVAEMLGTWKTSGERYPRRLIEERRITFVKVGRLVRIPESAVRELIAANTVHPIRARRTSYRRAI' A
#
# COMPACT_ATOMS: atom_id res chain seq x y z
N MET A 1 -8.55 -17.66 7.25
CA MET A 1 -9.40 -16.96 6.26
C MET A 1 -8.91 -15.53 6.17
N ASP A 2 -8.70 -15.02 4.96
CA ASP A 2 -8.28 -13.63 4.75
C ASP A 2 -9.50 -12.70 4.66
N ARG A 3 -9.40 -11.50 5.23
CA ARG A 3 -10.51 -10.53 5.23
C ARG A 3 -10.62 -9.89 3.86
N LEU A 4 -11.85 -9.80 3.34
CA LEU A 4 -12.14 -9.19 2.06
C LEU A 4 -12.63 -7.75 2.22
N LEU A 5 -11.81 -6.79 1.79
CA LEU A 5 -12.06 -5.36 1.88
C LEU A 5 -12.78 -4.82 0.63
N THR A 6 -13.61 -3.81 0.83
CA THR A 6 -14.14 -2.96 -0.25
C THR A 6 -13.07 -1.99 -0.75
N VAL A 7 -13.31 -1.41 -1.93
CA VAL A 7 -12.46 -0.35 -2.50
C VAL A 7 -12.34 0.85 -1.55
N ALA A 8 -13.43 1.22 -0.86
CA ALA A 8 -13.45 2.28 0.13
C ALA A 8 -12.58 1.95 1.35
N GLU A 9 -12.75 0.76 1.94
CA GLU A 9 -11.91 0.30 3.08
C GLU A 9 -10.42 0.25 2.71
N VAL A 10 -10.08 -0.13 1.47
CA VAL A 10 -8.69 -0.09 1.00
C VAL A 10 -8.17 1.35 0.87
N ALA A 11 -9.00 2.28 0.38
CA ALA A 11 -8.62 3.69 0.33
C ALA A 11 -8.37 4.29 1.72
N GLU A 12 -9.15 3.88 2.72
CA GLU A 12 -8.94 4.26 4.11
C GLU A 12 -7.65 3.65 4.66
N MET A 13 -7.42 2.35 4.45
CA MET A 13 -6.23 1.64 4.91
C MET A 13 -4.94 2.20 4.32
N LEU A 14 -4.95 2.59 3.05
CA LEU A 14 -3.80 3.20 2.38
C LEU A 14 -3.62 4.70 2.70
N GLY A 15 -4.54 5.29 3.47
CA GLY A 15 -4.53 6.73 3.77
C GLY A 15 -4.82 7.63 2.55
N THR A 16 -5.19 7.06 1.41
CA THR A 16 -5.47 7.81 0.17
C THR A 16 -6.88 8.40 0.12
N TRP A 17 -7.74 8.07 1.08
CA TRP A 17 -9.13 8.54 1.12
C TRP A 17 -9.25 10.07 1.03
N LYS A 18 -8.45 10.81 1.81
CA LYS A 18 -8.52 12.28 1.87
C LYS A 18 -7.95 12.97 0.63
N THR A 19 -7.02 12.34 -0.09
CA THR A 19 -6.33 12.96 -1.24
C THR A 19 -6.94 12.53 -2.58
N SER A 20 -7.18 11.23 -2.73
CA SER A 20 -7.56 10.61 -4.00
C SER A 20 -8.87 9.83 -3.92
N GLY A 21 -9.42 9.63 -2.72
CA GLY A 21 -10.60 8.81 -2.49
C GLY A 21 -10.40 7.37 -2.99
N GLU A 22 -11.42 6.83 -3.66
CA GLU A 22 -11.38 5.50 -4.28
C GLU A 22 -10.62 5.46 -5.63
N ARG A 23 -10.22 6.61 -6.19
CA ARG A 23 -9.61 6.63 -7.53
C ARG A 23 -8.31 5.83 -7.59
N TYR A 24 -7.51 5.91 -6.53
CA TYR A 24 -6.24 5.21 -6.48
C TYR A 24 -6.42 3.67 -6.39
N PRO A 25 -7.24 3.12 -5.46
CA PRO A 25 -7.55 1.69 -5.48
C PRO A 25 -8.22 1.21 -6.78
N ARG A 26 -9.10 2.00 -7.41
CA ARG A 26 -9.68 1.66 -8.73
C ARG A 26 -8.62 1.55 -9.81
N ARG A 27 -7.70 2.51 -9.86
CA ARG A 27 -6.56 2.48 -10.79
C ARG A 27 -5.68 1.26 -10.57
N LEU A 28 -5.41 0.85 -9.32
CA LEU A 28 -4.67 -0.37 -9.02
C LEU A 28 -5.37 -1.62 -9.58
N ILE A 29 -6.70 -1.68 -9.51
CA ILE A 29 -7.49 -2.79 -10.07
C ILE A 29 -7.46 -2.79 -11.59
N GLU A 30 -7.65 -1.62 -12.21
CA GLU A 30 -7.63 -1.45 -13.68
C GLU A 30 -6.28 -1.83 -14.28
N GLU A 31 -5.19 -1.34 -13.67
CA GLU A 31 -3.82 -1.67 -14.05
C GLU A 31 -3.38 -3.08 -13.62
N ARG A 32 -4.25 -3.85 -12.92
CA ARG A 32 -3.95 -5.20 -12.39
C ARG A 32 -2.73 -5.25 -11.46
N ARG A 33 -2.48 -4.18 -10.71
CA ARG A 33 -1.35 -4.04 -9.78
C ARG A 33 -1.62 -4.58 -8.37
N ILE A 34 -2.86 -4.98 -8.11
CA ILE A 34 -3.27 -5.61 -6.85
C ILE A 34 -4.17 -6.81 -7.14
N THR A 35 -4.03 -7.86 -6.32
CA THR A 35 -4.93 -9.01 -6.36
C THR A 35 -6.33 -8.60 -5.91
N PHE A 36 -7.35 -9.04 -6.64
CA PHE A 36 -8.75 -8.81 -6.28
C PHE A 36 -9.60 -10.03 -6.61
N VAL A 37 -10.69 -10.17 -5.87
CA VAL A 37 -11.72 -11.18 -6.06
C VAL A 37 -12.95 -10.50 -6.65
N LYS A 38 -13.49 -11.07 -7.73
CA LYS A 38 -14.73 -10.61 -8.33
C LYS A 38 -15.90 -11.37 -7.73
N VAL A 39 -16.80 -10.66 -7.06
CA VAL A 39 -18.02 -11.20 -6.44
C VAL A 39 -19.21 -10.61 -7.20
N GLY A 40 -19.57 -11.26 -8.31
CA GLY A 40 -20.58 -10.74 -9.25
C GLY A 40 -20.14 -9.40 -9.85
N ARG A 41 -20.89 -8.34 -9.54
CA ARG A 41 -20.57 -6.96 -9.95
C ARG A 41 -19.63 -6.25 -8.96
N LEU A 42 -19.47 -6.79 -7.75
CA LEU A 42 -18.64 -6.21 -6.72
C LEU A 42 -17.20 -6.70 -6.85
N VAL A 43 -16.26 -5.83 -6.48
CA VAL A 43 -14.84 -6.16 -6.36
C VAL A 43 -14.48 -6.15 -4.88
N ARG A 44 -13.76 -7.19 -4.45
CA ARG A 44 -13.24 -7.35 -3.09
C ARG A 44 -11.73 -7.52 -3.15
N ILE A 45 -11.02 -6.91 -2.22
CA ILE A 45 -9.56 -6.97 -2.17
C ILE A 45 -9.19 -7.73 -0.90
N PRO A 46 -8.41 -8.82 -0.98
CA PRO A 46 -7.89 -9.48 0.21
C PRO A 46 -7.00 -8.52 1.00
N GLU A 47 -7.15 -8.49 2.33
CA GLU A 47 -6.34 -7.65 3.20
C GLU A 47 -4.84 -8.00 3.07
N SER A 48 -4.50 -9.28 2.87
CA SER A 48 -3.13 -9.70 2.57
C SER A 48 -2.54 -9.00 1.34
N ALA A 49 -3.30 -8.85 0.26
CA ALA A 49 -2.85 -8.19 -0.96
C ALA A 49 -2.56 -6.70 -0.74
N VAL A 50 -3.31 -6.03 0.15
CA VAL A 50 -3.03 -4.64 0.53
C VAL A 50 -1.73 -4.56 1.34
N ARG A 51 -1.53 -5.49 2.29
CA ARG A 51 -0.29 -5.55 3.08
C ARG A 51 0.93 -5.86 2.22
N GLU A 52 0.81 -6.75 1.25
CA GLU A 52 1.85 -7.06 0.27
C GLU A 52 2.19 -5.83 -0.59
N LEU A 53 1.18 -5.09 -1.05
CA LEU A 53 1.39 -3.84 -1.77
C LEU A 53 2.17 -2.83 -0.91
N ILE A 54 1.79 -2.66 0.36
CA ILE A 54 2.49 -1.77 1.29
C ILE A 54 3.93 -2.24 1.46
N ALA A 55 4.15 -3.53 1.73
CA ALA A 55 5.48 -4.09 1.92
C ALA A 55 6.38 -3.91 0.68
N ALA A 56 5.84 -4.18 -0.51
CA ALA A 56 6.57 -4.02 -1.77
C ALA A 56 6.92 -2.56 -2.11
N ASN A 57 6.13 -1.59 -1.64
CA ASN A 57 6.36 -0.15 -1.87
C ASN A 57 6.97 0.57 -0.66
N THR A 58 7.29 -0.15 0.42
CA THR A 58 7.93 0.44 1.60
C THR A 58 9.41 0.69 1.31
N VAL A 59 9.79 1.96 1.23
CA VAL A 59 11.20 2.36 1.09
C VAL A 59 11.84 2.48 2.47
N HIS A 60 12.88 1.69 2.73
CA HIS A 60 13.61 1.75 3.99
C HIS A 60 14.50 3.01 4.05
N PRO A 61 14.55 3.69 5.21
CA PRO A 61 15.41 4.85 5.38
C PRO A 61 16.88 4.47 5.23
N ILE A 62 17.63 5.29 4.49
CA ILE A 62 19.07 5.15 4.36
C ILE A 62 19.69 5.45 5.73
N ARG A 63 20.32 4.44 6.34
CA ARG A 63 21.09 4.64 7.57
C ARG A 63 22.34 5.43 7.23
N ALA A 64 22.32 6.74 7.46
CA ALA A 64 23.53 7.56 7.38
C ALA A 64 24.54 7.03 8.41
N ARG A 65 25.64 6.44 7.91
CA ARG A 65 26.77 6.04 8.74
C ARG A 65 27.34 7.31 9.33
N ARG A 66 27.22 7.49 10.65
CA ARG A 66 27.85 8.61 11.36
C ARG A 66 29.36 8.50 11.12
N THR A 67 29.88 9.29 10.19
CA THR A 67 31.32 9.51 10.09
C THR A 67 31.72 10.27 11.34
N SER A 68 32.26 9.54 12.32
CA SER A 68 32.98 10.16 13.42
C SER A 68 34.20 10.87 12.84
N TYR A 69 34.08 12.17 12.58
CA TYR A 69 35.24 13.02 12.40
C TYR A 69 36.07 12.91 13.68
N ARG A 70 37.13 12.10 13.62
CA ARG A 70 38.20 12.14 14.62
C ARG A 70 38.77 13.55 14.55
N ARG A 71 38.50 14.36 15.58
CA ARG A 71 39.22 15.61 15.82
C ARG A 71 40.71 15.26 15.88
N ALA A 72 41.47 15.73 14.90
CA ALA A 72 42.91 15.84 15.03
C ALA A 72 43.19 16.95 16.06
N ILE A 73 44.03 16.63 17.04
CA ILE A 73 44.60 17.55 18.03
C ILE A 73 45.85 18.18 17.42
#